data_AF-A0A059X3Z3-F1
#
_entry.id   AF-A0A059X3Z3-F1
#
_cell.length_a   1.000
_cell.length_b   1.000
_cell.length_c   1.000
_cell.angle_alpha   90.00
_cell.angle_beta   90.00
_cell.angle_gamma   90.00
#
_symmetry.space_group_name_H-M   'P 1'
#
loop_
_entity.id
_entity.type
_entity.pdbx_description
1 polymer ?
#
loop_
_entity_poly.entity_id
_entity_poly.type
_entity_poly.pdbx_seq_one_letter_code
_entity_poly.pdbx_strand_id
1 'polypeptide(L)'
;MWHDVRALNATSGAITALVALACIASGVWWISQRPMFTLRAVRVESMYGLDLQHVNELTVRNGVLGKIKGNFFTTDLEQVRGTFEAVPWVRKASVRREWPNQLIVQVEEHEALGTWGDDGRLLSVKGDSFTANLAEAEEDHELPAFEGPPGSEKEV
;
A
#
# COMPACT_ATOMS: atom_id res chain seq x y z
N MET A 1 -17.56 -55.20 -11.91
CA MET A 1 -16.76 -53.97 -11.74
C MET A 1 -15.28 -54.14 -12.14
N TRP A 2 -14.69 -55.34 -12.02
CA TRP A 2 -13.28 -55.62 -12.38
C TRP A 2 -13.03 -56.06 -13.84
N HIS A 3 -14.07 -56.20 -14.66
CA HIS A 3 -13.96 -56.73 -16.03
C HIS A 3 -13.96 -55.66 -17.13
N ASP A 4 -14.02 -54.38 -16.76
CA ASP A 4 -14.08 -53.30 -17.75
C ASP A 4 -12.74 -52.57 -17.84
N VAL A 5 -11.89 -53.03 -18.76
CA VAL A 5 -10.52 -52.52 -18.99
C VAL A 5 -10.55 -51.03 -19.33
N ARG A 6 -11.63 -50.54 -19.93
CA ARG A 6 -11.81 -49.11 -20.23
C ARG A 6 -12.04 -48.28 -18.97
N ALA A 7 -12.87 -48.77 -18.04
CA ALA A 7 -13.09 -48.11 -16.75
C ALA A 7 -11.83 -48.10 -15.89
N LEU A 8 -11.02 -49.17 -15.95
CA LEU A 8 -9.74 -49.25 -15.24
C LEU A 8 -8.69 -48.28 -15.81
N ASN A 9 -8.60 -48.16 -17.14
CA ASN A 9 -7.67 -47.21 -17.77
C ASN A 9 -8.10 -45.75 -17.57
N ALA A 10 -9.41 -45.46 -17.59
CA ALA A 10 -9.92 -44.12 -17.33
C ALA A 10 -9.66 -43.68 -15.89
N THR A 11 -9.83 -44.57 -14.91
CA THR A 11 -9.53 -44.28 -13.51
C THR A 11 -8.03 -44.12 -13.26
N SER A 12 -7.17 -44.95 -13.87
CA SER A 12 -5.71 -44.78 -13.82
C SER A 12 -5.26 -43.45 -14.41
N GLY A 13 -5.81 -43.06 -15.56
CA GLY A 13 -5.53 -41.77 -16.19
C GLY A 13 -5.97 -40.60 -15.31
N ALA A 14 -7.17 -40.70 -14.71
CA ALA A 14 -7.68 -39.67 -13.79
C ALA A 14 -6.79 -39.53 -12.54
N ILE A 15 -6.41 -40.63 -11.89
CA ILE A 15 -5.52 -40.61 -10.72
C ILE A 15 -4.16 -40.00 -11.10
N THR A 16 -3.59 -40.41 -12.23
CA THR A 16 -2.30 -39.90 -12.70
C THR A 16 -2.35 -38.40 -12.96
N ALA A 17 -3.41 -37.91 -13.62
CA ALA A 17 -3.61 -36.48 -13.86
C ALA A 17 -3.78 -35.70 -12.55
N LEU A 18 -4.54 -36.25 -11.59
CA LEU A 18 -4.77 -35.62 -10.29
C LEU A 18 -3.48 -35.52 -9.47
N VAL A 19 -2.67 -36.59 -9.45
CA VAL A 19 -1.35 -36.58 -8.81
C VAL A 19 -0.41 -35.59 -9.49
N ALA A 20 -0.39 -35.55 -10.83
CA ALA A 20 0.42 -34.58 -11.57
C ALA A 20 0.03 -33.13 -11.23
N LEU A 21 -1.27 -32.82 -11.18
CA LEU A 21 -1.77 -31.50 -10.77
C LEU A 21 -1.39 -31.16 -9.32
N ALA A 22 -1.52 -32.11 -8.40
CA ALA A 22 -1.14 -31.92 -6.99
C ALA A 22 0.37 -31.67 -6.83
N CYS A 23 1.22 -32.39 -7.58
CA CYS A 23 2.67 -32.16 -7.61
C CYS A 23 3.02 -30.78 -8.18
N ILE A 24 2.36 -30.35 -9.26
CA ILE A 24 2.56 -29.01 -9.82
C ILE A 24 2.15 -27.93 -8.81
N ALA A 25 0.96 -28.05 -8.22
CA ALA A 25 0.47 -27.09 -7.23
C ALA A 25 1.41 -27.01 -6.01
N SER A 26 1.88 -28.15 -5.51
CA SER A 26 2.84 -28.20 -4.39
C SER A 26 4.20 -27.61 -4.76
N GLY A 27 4.69 -27.88 -5.98
CA GLY A 27 5.93 -27.30 -6.49
C GLY A 27 5.86 -25.77 -6.61
N VAL A 28 4.77 -25.25 -7.17
CA VAL A 28 4.51 -23.79 -7.25
C VAL A 28 4.43 -23.18 -5.85
N TRP A 29 3.72 -23.83 -4.93
CA TRP A 29 3.59 -23.36 -3.55
C TRP A 29 4.93 -23.34 -2.80
N TRP A 30 5.77 -24.37 -2.99
CA TRP A 30 7.11 -24.44 -2.40
C TRP A 30 8.07 -23.41 -3.01
N ILE A 31 8.03 -23.21 -4.33
CA ILE A 31 8.83 -22.20 -5.02
C ILE A 31 8.45 -20.78 -4.58
N SER A 32 7.16 -20.48 -4.42
CA SER A 32 6.65 -19.17 -3.99
C SER A 32 7.13 -18.78 -2.58
N GLN A 33 7.42 -19.76 -1.73
CA GLN A 33 7.95 -19.54 -0.38
C GLN A 33 9.47 -19.36 -0.33
N ARG A 34 10.17 -19.43 -1.46
CA ARG A 34 11.63 -19.28 -1.48
C ARG A 34 12.04 -17.86 -1.07
N PRO A 35 13.15 -17.70 -0.32
CA PRO A 35 13.61 -16.41 0.22
C PRO A 35 14.06 -15.38 -0.83
N MET A 36 14.00 -15.73 -2.12
CA MET A 36 14.19 -14.78 -3.21
C MET A 36 13.00 -13.81 -3.35
N PHE A 37 11.79 -14.26 -2.95
CA PHE A 37 10.53 -13.51 -3.05
C PHE A 37 10.12 -12.81 -1.75
N THR A 38 10.96 -12.87 -0.70
CA THR A 38 10.74 -12.03 0.49
C THR A 38 10.85 -10.57 0.07
N LEU A 39 9.90 -9.74 0.51
CA LEU A 39 9.90 -8.32 0.22
C LEU A 39 11.19 -7.70 0.78
N ARG A 40 12.08 -7.18 -0.08
CA ARG A 40 13.39 -6.65 0.35
C ARG A 40 13.43 -5.13 0.42
N ALA A 41 12.63 -4.47 -0.40
CA ALA A 41 12.64 -3.03 -0.49
C ALA A 41 11.24 -2.49 -0.77
N VAL A 42 10.88 -1.46 -0.01
CA VAL A 42 9.82 -0.52 -0.33
C VAL A 42 10.53 0.75 -0.77
N ARG A 43 10.28 1.21 -1.98
CA ARG A 43 10.74 2.51 -2.50
C ARG A 43 9.57 3.46 -2.45
N VAL A 44 9.80 4.64 -1.87
CA VAL A 44 8.82 5.71 -1.88
C VAL A 44 9.17 6.65 -3.03
N GLU A 45 8.20 6.93 -3.88
CA GLU A 45 8.33 7.86 -5.00
C GLU A 45 7.29 8.95 -4.82
N SER A 46 7.57 10.17 -5.31
CA SER A 46 6.54 11.18 -5.34
C SER A 46 5.51 10.90 -6.42
N MET A 47 4.25 11.13 -6.08
CA MET A 47 3.18 11.14 -7.07
C MET A 47 3.33 12.42 -7.90
N TYR A 48 3.27 12.28 -9.23
CA TYR A 48 3.38 13.39 -10.18
C TYR A 48 4.73 14.13 -10.23
N GLY A 49 5.78 13.62 -9.57
CA GLY A 49 7.11 14.24 -9.61
C GLY A 49 7.24 15.52 -8.78
N LEU A 50 6.33 15.74 -7.83
CA LEU A 50 6.41 16.81 -6.84
C LEU A 50 7.49 16.48 -5.81
N ASP A 51 8.20 17.48 -5.29
CA ASP A 51 9.14 17.24 -4.19
C ASP A 51 8.37 16.94 -2.90
N LEU A 52 8.82 15.92 -2.15
CA LEU A 52 8.27 15.59 -0.84
C LEU A 52 8.98 16.46 0.20
N GLN A 53 8.24 17.34 0.88
CA GLN A 53 8.82 18.30 1.83
C GLN A 53 8.75 17.78 3.27
N HIS A 54 7.58 17.33 3.73
CA HIS A 54 7.35 16.87 5.10
C HIS A 54 7.39 15.35 5.21
N VAL A 55 7.14 14.62 4.12
CA VAL A 55 7.24 13.15 4.07
C VAL A 55 8.69 12.69 3.88
N ASN A 56 9.40 12.44 5.00
CA ASN A 56 10.72 11.81 4.95
C ASN A 56 10.60 10.30 4.58
N GLU A 57 11.09 9.93 3.40
CA GLU A 57 11.07 8.56 2.88
C GLU A 57 11.61 7.54 3.91
N LEU A 58 12.71 7.84 4.61
CA LEU A 58 13.34 6.91 5.55
C LEU A 58 12.46 6.69 6.78
N THR A 59 11.85 7.75 7.32
CA THR A 59 10.99 7.67 8.50
C THR A 59 9.72 6.90 8.20
N VAL A 60 9.06 7.21 7.07
CA VAL A 60 7.85 6.50 6.65
C VAL A 60 8.16 5.05 6.33
N ARG A 61 9.23 4.79 5.57
CA ARG A 61 9.68 3.43 5.27
C ARG A 61 9.91 2.61 6.54
N ASN A 62 10.62 3.15 7.53
CA ASN A 62 10.91 2.42 8.77
C ASN A 62 9.66 2.17 9.62
N GLY A 63 8.72 3.12 9.67
CA GLY A 63 7.46 2.97 10.40
C GLY A 63 6.50 1.98 9.75
N VAL A 64 6.51 1.88 8.42
CA VAL A 64 5.58 1.04 7.66
C VAL A 64 6.12 -0.37 7.43
N LEU A 65 7.42 -0.54 7.20
CA LEU A 65 8.03 -1.85 6.90
C LEU A 65 7.72 -2.91 7.97
N GLY A 66 7.67 -2.54 9.25
CA GLY A 66 7.35 -3.46 10.35
C GLY A 66 5.88 -3.93 10.37
N LYS A 67 4.99 -3.22 9.67
CA LYS A 67 3.55 -3.55 9.58
C LYS A 67 3.21 -4.40 8.37
N ILE A 68 4.09 -4.45 7.36
CA ILE A 68 3.88 -5.26 6.16
C ILE A 68 4.11 -6.73 6.47
N LYS A 69 3.09 -7.57 6.23
CA LYS A 69 3.15 -9.01 6.42
C LYS A 69 3.09 -9.74 5.08
N GLY A 70 3.92 -10.77 4.93
CA GLY A 70 3.88 -11.69 3.77
C GLY A 70 5.11 -11.59 2.86
N ASN A 71 4.96 -12.12 1.64
CA ASN A 71 5.98 -12.10 0.59
C ASN A 71 5.52 -11.23 -0.59
N PHE A 72 6.34 -11.09 -1.63
CA PHE A 72 6.01 -10.31 -2.82
C PHE A 72 4.63 -10.65 -3.43
N PHE A 73 4.23 -11.92 -3.40
CA PHE A 73 2.95 -12.39 -3.94
C PHE A 73 1.78 -12.31 -2.95
N THR A 74 2.03 -12.56 -1.66
CA THR A 74 0.97 -12.70 -0.64
C THR A 74 0.71 -11.42 0.16
N THR A 75 1.57 -10.40 0.04
CA THR A 75 1.36 -9.11 0.73
C THR A 75 0.08 -8.45 0.25
N ASP A 76 -0.76 -8.00 1.17
CA ASP A 76 -1.96 -7.23 0.88
C ASP A 76 -1.59 -5.77 0.54
N LEU A 77 -1.78 -5.39 -0.72
CA LEU A 77 -1.42 -4.04 -1.18
C LEU A 77 -2.37 -2.97 -0.64
N GLU A 78 -3.62 -3.32 -0.33
CA GLU A 78 -4.59 -2.37 0.22
C GLU A 78 -4.26 -2.05 1.67
N GLN A 79 -3.88 -3.07 2.45
CA GLN A 79 -3.36 -2.87 3.80
C GLN A 79 -2.10 -1.99 3.79
N VAL A 80 -1.17 -2.24 2.86
CA VAL A 80 0.03 -1.40 2.72
C VAL A 80 -0.37 0.03 2.38
N ARG A 81 -1.25 0.25 1.40
CA ARG A 81 -1.77 1.57 1.04
C ARG A 81 -2.33 2.30 2.25
N GLY A 82 -3.26 1.70 2.97
CA GLY A 82 -3.89 2.32 4.14
C GLY A 82 -2.89 2.63 5.25
N THR A 83 -1.79 1.88 5.35
CA THR A 83 -0.72 2.18 6.31
C THR A 83 0.07 3.43 5.93
N PHE A 84 0.29 3.67 4.63
CA PHE A 84 0.91 4.91 4.14
C PHE A 84 -0.04 6.10 4.24
N GLU A 85 -1.33 5.94 3.92
CA GLU A 85 -2.34 7.00 4.04
C GLU A 85 -2.67 7.37 5.49
N ALA A 86 -2.31 6.54 6.47
CA ALA A 86 -2.40 6.88 7.88
C ALA A 86 -1.30 7.85 8.35
N VAL A 87 -0.30 8.15 7.51
CA VAL A 87 0.74 9.14 7.82
C VAL A 87 0.15 10.54 7.65
N PRO A 88 0.24 11.44 8.64
CA PRO A 88 -0.39 12.77 8.65
C PRO A 88 -0.30 13.59 7.35
N TRP A 89 0.89 13.63 6.75
CA TRP A 89 1.17 14.42 5.55
C TRP A 89 0.80 13.70 4.25
N VAL A 90 0.42 12.43 4.29
CA VAL A 90 0.10 11.64 3.10
C VAL A 90 -1.38 11.76 2.76
N ARG A 91 -1.66 12.43 1.65
CA ARG A 91 -3.02 12.56 1.11
C ARG A 91 -3.50 11.29 0.43
N LYS A 92 -2.63 10.70 -0.38
CA LYS A 92 -2.96 9.54 -1.20
C LYS A 92 -1.74 8.67 -1.39
N ALA A 93 -1.93 7.36 -1.32
CA ALA A 93 -0.88 6.41 -1.63
C ALA A 93 -1.30 5.45 -2.76
N SER A 94 -0.41 5.20 -3.70
CA SER A 94 -0.57 4.17 -4.72
C SER A 94 0.55 3.15 -4.56
N VAL A 95 0.16 1.90 -4.29
CA VAL A 95 1.11 0.80 -4.09
C VAL A 95 1.05 -0.11 -5.29
N ARG A 96 2.20 -0.35 -5.91
CA ARG A 96 2.35 -1.33 -7.00
C ARG A 96 3.52 -2.26 -6.73
N ARG A 97 3.41 -3.46 -7.29
CA ARG A 97 4.49 -4.47 -7.24
C ARG A 97 5.47 -4.20 -8.37
N GLU A 98 6.75 -4.14 -8.04
CA GLU A 98 7.84 -4.11 -9.00
C GLU A 98 8.66 -5.39 -8.86
N TRP A 99 8.67 -6.17 -9.94
CA TRP A 99 9.41 -7.42 -9.99
C TRP A 99 10.93 -7.14 -9.93
N PRO A 100 11.74 -7.90 -9.18
CA PRO A 100 11.42 -9.22 -8.60
C PRO A 100 10.88 -9.27 -7.16
N ASN A 101 11.09 -8.23 -6.33
CA ASN A 101 10.80 -8.31 -4.89
C ASN A 101 10.65 -6.94 -4.21
N GLN A 102 10.10 -5.97 -4.95
CA GLN A 102 9.97 -4.58 -4.49
C GLN A 102 8.51 -4.13 -4.53
N LEU A 103 8.17 -3.22 -3.61
CA LEU A 103 6.96 -2.41 -3.72
C LEU A 103 7.38 -0.98 -4.03
N ILE A 104 6.75 -0.42 -5.06
CA ILE A 104 6.83 1.01 -5.33
C ILE A 104 5.59 1.64 -4.72
N VAL A 105 5.81 2.59 -3.83
CA VAL A 105 4.77 3.35 -3.16
C VAL A 105 4.88 4.78 -3.64
N GLN A 106 3.91 5.20 -4.45
CA GLN A 106 3.79 6.59 -4.87
C GLN A 106 2.95 7.33 -3.86
N VAL A 107 3.47 8.44 -3.34
CA VAL A 107 2.84 9.24 -2.30
C VAL A 107 2.53 10.63 -2.83
N GLU A 108 1.28 11.05 -2.68
CA GLU A 108 0.86 12.45 -2.82
C GLU A 108 0.81 13.07 -1.43
N GLU A 109 1.55 14.16 -1.25
CA GLU A 109 1.61 14.91 -0.01
C GLU A 109 0.48 15.95 0.08
N HIS A 110 0.03 16.24 1.30
CA HIS A 110 -0.86 17.36 1.56
C HIS A 110 -0.10 18.68 1.49
N GLU A 111 -0.54 19.58 0.62
CA GLU A 111 -0.11 20.98 0.65
C GLU A 111 -1.05 21.75 1.58
N ALA A 112 -0.50 22.29 2.68
CA ALA A 112 -1.25 23.04 3.67
C ALA A 112 -1.60 24.44 3.13
N LEU A 113 -2.89 24.76 3.10
CA LEU A 113 -3.41 26.08 2.74
C LEU A 113 -3.60 26.96 3.98
N GLY A 114 -4.03 26.37 5.09
CA GLY A 114 -4.34 27.09 6.32
C GLY A 114 -4.75 26.17 7.47
N THR A 115 -5.08 26.76 8.61
CA THR A 115 -5.73 26.05 9.73
C THR A 115 -7.24 26.08 9.54
N TRP A 116 -7.94 25.04 10.01
CA TRP A 116 -9.38 24.91 9.91
C TRP A 116 -10.04 24.75 11.28
N GLY A 117 -10.76 25.79 11.69
CA GLY A 117 -11.41 25.90 12.99
C GLY A 117 -10.42 25.90 14.16
N ASP A 118 -10.94 25.69 15.37
CA ASP A 118 -10.17 25.74 16.61
C ASP A 118 -9.48 24.43 16.98
N ASP A 119 -9.79 23.34 16.28
CA ASP A 119 -9.32 21.99 16.60
C ASP A 119 -7.87 21.73 16.17
N GLY A 120 -7.18 22.74 15.61
CA GLY A 120 -5.81 22.61 15.09
C GLY A 120 -5.71 21.68 13.87
N ARG A 121 -6.81 21.50 13.13
CA ARG A 121 -6.80 20.80 11.84
C ARG A 121 -6.20 21.69 10.76
N LEU A 122 -5.58 21.08 9.77
CA LEU A 122 -5.06 21.77 8.59
C LEU A 122 -6.03 21.57 7.43
N LEU A 123 -6.22 22.62 6.65
CA LEU A 123 -6.91 22.58 5.38
C LEU A 123 -5.88 22.47 4.26
N SER A 124 -6.05 21.50 3.37
CA SER A 124 -5.23 21.38 2.18
C SER A 124 -5.74 22.27 1.05
N VAL A 125 -4.87 22.67 0.12
CA VAL A 125 -5.23 23.39 -1.12
C VAL A 125 -6.29 22.64 -1.95
N LYS A 126 -6.43 21.32 -1.76
CA LYS A 126 -7.46 20.50 -2.41
C LYS A 126 -8.81 20.46 -1.66
N GLY A 127 -8.94 21.18 -0.55
CA GLY A 127 -10.14 21.22 0.28
C GLY A 127 -10.32 19.97 1.17
N ASP A 128 -9.23 19.24 1.42
CA ASP A 128 -9.23 18.09 2.33
C ASP A 128 -8.74 18.56 3.72
N SER A 129 -9.44 18.20 4.80
CA SER A 129 -8.97 18.47 6.16
C SER A 129 -8.14 17.31 6.70
N PHE A 130 -6.98 17.60 7.30
CA PHE A 130 -6.06 16.60 7.84
C PHE A 130 -5.43 17.10 9.15
N THR A 131 -4.79 16.19 9.90
CA THR A 131 -4.15 16.52 11.17
C THR A 131 -2.68 16.18 11.09
N ALA A 132 -1.82 17.19 11.17
CA ALA A 132 -0.38 17.07 11.24
C ALA A 132 0.20 18.04 12.30
N ASN A 133 1.52 18.01 12.48
CA ASN A 133 2.19 18.91 13.41
C ASN A 133 2.15 20.35 12.88
N LEU A 134 1.45 21.24 13.58
CA LEU A 134 1.30 22.64 13.16
C LEU A 134 2.66 23.36 13.02
N ALA A 135 3.63 23.03 13.88
CA ALA A 135 4.96 23.63 13.81
C ALA A 135 5.72 23.24 12.53
N GLU A 136 5.46 22.05 11.97
CA GLU A 136 5.99 21.65 10.65
C GLU A 136 5.23 22.34 9.51
N ALA A 137 3.94 22.59 9.69
CA ALA A 137 3.10 23.25 8.69
C ALA A 137 3.39 24.75 8.56
N GLU A 138 3.81 25.40 9.64
CA GLU A 138 4.14 26.83 9.70
C GLU A 138 5.65 27.11 9.52
N GLU A 139 6.45 26.10 9.16
CA GLU A 139 7.91 26.24 9.02
C GLU A 139 8.29 27.26 7.94
N ASP A 140 7.58 27.26 6.81
CA ASP A 140 7.82 28.16 5.68
C ASP A 140 7.07 29.49 5.79
N HIS A 141 5.85 29.49 6.33
CA HIS A 141 5.01 30.67 6.47
C HIS A 141 3.89 30.50 7.51
N GLU A 142 3.43 31.61 8.09
CA GLU A 142 2.21 31.60 8.92
C GLU A 142 1.01 31.17 8.08
N LEU A 143 0.20 30.28 8.64
CA LEU A 143 -0.98 29.73 7.98
C LEU A 143 -2.23 30.56 8.34
N PRO A 144 -3.00 31.05 7.35
CA PRO A 144 -4.25 31.73 7.64
C PRO A 144 -5.25 30.79 8.31
N ALA A 145 -6.04 31.34 9.23
CA ALA A 145 -7.11 30.61 9.89
C ALA A 145 -8.42 30.72 9.11
N PHE A 146 -8.99 29.57 8.76
CA PHE A 146 -10.29 29.45 8.10
C PHE A 146 -11.31 28.87 9.07
N GLU A 147 -12.53 29.42 9.05
CA GLU A 147 -13.66 28.93 9.83
C GLU A 147 -14.89 28.75 8.93
N GLY A 148 -15.62 27.66 9.14
CA GLY A 148 -16.85 27.38 8.42
C GLY A 148 -17.64 26.22 9.04
N PRO A 149 -18.91 26.02 8.66
CA PRO A 149 -19.69 24.87 9.07
C PRO A 149 -19.00 23.53 8.72
N PRO A 150 -19.19 22.45 9.49
CA PRO A 150 -18.63 21.15 9.16
C PRO A 150 -19.06 20.70 7.75
N GLY A 151 -18.11 20.33 6.89
CA GLY A 151 -18.37 19.92 5.51
C GLY A 151 -18.23 21.03 4.46
N SER A 152 -17.98 22.28 4.86
CA SER A 152 -17.77 23.41 3.94
C SER A 152 -16.30 23.63 3.54
N GLU A 153 -15.40 22.73 3.93
CA GLU A 153 -13.95 22.83 3.68
C GLU A 153 -13.58 23.01 2.20
N LYS A 154 -14.44 22.56 1.27
CA LYS A 154 -14.23 22.64 -0.18
C LYS A 154 -14.77 23.92 -0.83
N GLU A 155 -15.50 24.74 -0.08
CA GLU A 155 -16.14 25.96 -0.57
C GLU A 155 -15.30 27.22 -0.31
N VAL A 156 -14.20 27.09 0.43
CA VAL A 156 -13.31 28.17 0.86
C VAL A 156 -12.14 28.36 -0.10
#